data_AF-A0A4Z1K9G9-F1
#
_entry.id   AF-A0A4Z1K9G9-F1
#
_cell.length_a   1.000
_cell.length_b   1.000
_cell.length_c   1.000
_cell.angle_alpha   90.00
_cell.angle_beta   90.00
_cell.angle_gamma   90.00
#
_symmetry.space_group_name_H-M   'P 1'
#
loop_
_entity.id
_entity.type
_entity.pdbx_description
1 polymer ?
#
loop_
_entity_poly.entity_id
_entity_poly.type
_entity_poly.pdbx_seq_one_letter_code
_entity_poly.pdbx_strand_id
1 'polypeptide(L)'
;MENAFNSHPEVKSAIVYGTKKFQSSLLVEPVNIERSKKSLLDESLPTIKTANISCPAHARMNRDITNGNSSVDKGASSDVQGTIIQTISNLEGFENLSLSDNFFEHGLDSLGMISLTKAINSVFKSQNPPRDSIRDPMIHAYPSPEKLARALSNSAEDGNEDHGEMQEEYECFISDLPIVARPSTLVIGPKVSLLTESTRSLGSYILSNLLEEDKTCKVYCLNRGEDIEKRQLTSSSSKGLFTDFSRVRLLSIATGDTEAWLGIKLYQYKELLNEVTHIIHNAWHVDFNVSFSQMSATRVRRVRQLIESSAHSRFGPSIHFISSMSTVGSWDEQGWLPLILKLSKYLKVLPSSLGPLGAVDWIPVDVLRKVVYELVTSSKHGTLKSNSTIESSSGLPRVYHIVNPKRTTYSDAMLPRLQSRSSHYTLPRIGTALKILEFYEGLVEKEKEGRTQVWLDTEKAVEGSSTLTSMDPIDGDCVNNRMRQWGYVRNVHAE
;
A
#
# COMPACT_ATOMS: atom_id res chain seq x y z
N MET A 1 27.86 13.47 -21.24
CA MET A 1 27.49 12.23 -21.96
C MET A 1 27.21 12.48 -23.44
N GLU A 2 26.28 13.37 -23.82
CA GLU A 2 26.00 13.70 -25.23
C GLU A 2 27.24 14.15 -26.01
N ASN A 3 28.02 15.09 -25.47
CA ASN A 3 29.23 15.59 -26.12
C ASN A 3 30.28 14.49 -26.37
N ALA A 4 30.40 13.52 -25.46
CA ALA A 4 31.35 12.42 -25.61
C ALA A 4 30.98 11.50 -26.78
N PHE A 5 29.68 11.29 -27.00
CA PHE A 5 29.18 10.48 -28.10
C PHE A 5 29.16 11.23 -29.43
N ASN A 6 28.85 12.53 -29.43
CA ASN A 6 28.95 13.36 -30.63
C ASN A 6 30.40 13.57 -31.12
N SER A 7 31.40 13.23 -30.29
CA SER A 7 32.81 13.19 -30.69
C SER A 7 33.29 11.81 -31.13
N HIS A 8 32.43 10.78 -31.13
CA HIS A 8 32.80 9.44 -31.54
C HIS A 8 32.79 9.32 -33.09
N PRO A 9 33.85 8.80 -33.74
CA PRO A 9 33.98 8.79 -35.20
C PRO A 9 32.83 8.11 -35.94
N GLU A 10 32.24 7.08 -35.32
CA GLU A 10 31.16 6.27 -35.88
C GLU A 10 29.75 6.81 -35.56
N VAL A 11 29.65 7.92 -34.84
CA VAL A 11 28.37 8.49 -34.39
C VAL A 11 28.15 9.82 -35.10
N LYS A 12 27.11 9.87 -35.94
CA LYS A 12 26.71 11.09 -36.66
C LYS A 12 26.01 12.07 -35.73
N SER A 13 25.20 11.55 -34.81
CA SER A 13 24.54 12.34 -33.77
C SER A 13 24.17 11.47 -32.58
N ALA A 14 24.24 12.03 -31.38
CA ALA A 14 23.75 11.39 -30.17
C ALA A 14 23.02 12.39 -29.27
N ILE A 15 21.87 11.94 -28.75
CA ILE A 15 20.99 12.72 -27.88
C ILE A 15 20.69 11.89 -26.64
N VAL A 16 20.91 12.47 -25.47
CA VAL A 16 20.47 11.94 -24.18
C VAL A 16 19.11 12.55 -23.88
N TYR A 17 18.10 11.71 -23.78
CA TYR A 17 16.75 12.13 -23.40
C TYR A 17 16.35 11.50 -22.07
N GLY A 18 15.51 12.20 -21.30
CA GLY A 18 15.08 11.74 -19.98
C GLY A 18 15.63 12.53 -18.80
N THR A 19 16.12 13.76 -19.01
CA THR A 19 16.47 14.69 -17.93
C THR A 19 15.29 14.84 -16.94
N LYS A 20 15.53 14.57 -15.65
CA LYS A 20 14.51 14.49 -14.56
C LYS A 20 13.54 13.29 -14.63
N LYS A 21 13.86 12.24 -15.38
CA LYS A 21 13.15 10.94 -15.30
C LYS A 21 13.97 9.93 -14.50
N PHE A 22 13.31 8.86 -14.07
CA PHE A 22 13.91 7.78 -13.29
C PHE A 22 15.03 7.01 -14.04
N GLN A 23 15.04 7.10 -15.38
CA GLN A 23 16.12 6.58 -16.24
C GLN A 23 16.40 7.56 -17.39
N SER A 24 17.67 7.80 -17.68
CA SER A 24 18.13 8.50 -18.89
C SER A 24 18.32 7.49 -20.02
N SER A 25 18.08 7.90 -21.27
CA SER A 25 18.24 7.04 -22.45
C SER A 25 19.04 7.76 -23.52
N LEU A 26 19.88 7.01 -24.26
CA LEU A 26 20.75 7.55 -25.29
C LEU A 26 20.23 7.08 -26.65
N LEU A 27 19.90 8.03 -27.51
CA LEU A 27 19.62 7.78 -28.92
C LEU A 27 20.89 8.09 -29.71
N VAL A 28 21.34 7.13 -30.52
CA VAL A 28 22.57 7.25 -31.33
C VAL A 28 22.19 7.06 -32.80
N GLU A 29 22.53 8.02 -33.63
CA GLU A 29 22.50 7.94 -35.09
C GLU A 29 23.89 7.52 -35.59
N PRO A 30 24.04 6.32 -36.18
CA PRO A 30 25.32 5.89 -36.73
C PRO A 30 25.63 6.65 -38.03
N VAL A 31 26.93 6.79 -38.35
CA VAL A 31 27.39 7.32 -39.65
C VAL A 31 27.02 6.37 -40.80
N ASN A 32 27.11 5.05 -40.57
CA ASN A 32 26.71 4.03 -41.54
C ASN A 32 25.47 3.26 -41.05
N ILE A 33 24.35 3.45 -41.75
CA ILE A 33 23.04 2.88 -41.41
C ILE A 33 22.98 1.36 -41.62
N GLU A 34 23.84 0.79 -42.49
CA GLU A 34 23.84 -0.66 -42.77
C GLU A 34 24.64 -1.48 -41.75
N ARG A 35 25.29 -0.82 -40.77
CA ARG A 35 26.13 -1.50 -39.79
C ARG A 35 25.27 -2.20 -38.72
N SER A 36 25.71 -3.38 -38.28
CA SER A 36 24.98 -4.11 -37.24
C SER A 36 25.00 -3.33 -35.92
N LYS A 37 23.83 -3.22 -35.28
CA LYS A 37 23.65 -2.56 -33.99
C LYS A 37 24.62 -3.06 -32.91
N LYS A 38 24.96 -4.34 -32.95
CA LYS A 38 25.87 -4.99 -31.99
C LYS A 38 27.32 -4.49 -32.13
N SER A 39 27.81 -4.37 -33.36
CA SER A 39 29.17 -3.86 -33.64
C SER A 39 29.37 -2.43 -33.15
N LEU A 40 28.36 -1.56 -33.34
CA LEU A 40 28.41 -0.16 -32.91
C LEU A 40 28.38 -0.03 -31.38
N LEU A 41 27.61 -0.88 -30.69
CA LEU A 41 27.51 -0.89 -29.24
C LEU A 41 28.80 -1.39 -28.57
N ASP A 42 29.44 -2.42 -29.14
CA ASP A 42 30.68 -2.96 -28.62
C ASP A 42 31.84 -1.96 -28.76
N GLU A 43 31.93 -1.26 -29.90
CA GLU A 43 32.95 -0.22 -30.15
C GLU A 43 32.74 1.05 -29.30
N SER A 44 31.49 1.41 -28.98
CA SER A 44 31.16 2.60 -28.19
C SER A 44 31.16 2.37 -26.66
N LEU A 45 31.29 1.12 -26.21
CA LEU A 45 31.28 0.73 -24.79
C LEU A 45 32.38 1.42 -23.95
N PRO A 46 33.64 1.56 -24.42
CA PRO A 46 34.66 2.32 -23.70
C PRO A 46 34.23 3.79 -23.48
N THR A 47 33.61 4.41 -24.49
CA THR A 47 33.10 5.78 -24.41
C THR A 47 31.96 5.92 -23.40
N ILE A 48 31.07 4.92 -23.28
CA ILE A 48 30.04 4.87 -22.22
C ILE A 48 30.68 4.83 -20.84
N LYS A 49 31.65 3.94 -20.64
CA LYS A 49 32.33 3.79 -19.35
C LYS A 49 33.05 5.08 -18.95
N THR A 50 33.79 5.71 -19.86
CA THR A 50 34.45 7.00 -19.61
C THR A 50 33.45 8.13 -19.35
N ALA A 51 32.34 8.18 -20.09
CA ALA A 51 31.30 9.18 -19.88
C ALA A 51 30.56 8.99 -18.55
N ASN A 52 30.35 7.75 -18.10
CA ASN A 52 29.69 7.44 -16.82
C ASN A 52 30.50 7.90 -15.60
N ILE A 53 31.84 7.89 -15.68
CA ILE A 53 32.73 8.36 -14.59
C ILE A 53 32.47 9.83 -14.24
N SER A 54 32.17 10.65 -15.24
CA SER A 54 31.91 12.09 -15.08
C SER A 54 30.42 12.45 -14.91
N CYS A 55 29.51 11.45 -14.87
CA CYS A 55 28.07 11.67 -14.74
C CYS A 55 27.55 11.36 -13.32
N PRO A 56 26.59 12.16 -12.80
CA PRO A 56 25.84 11.84 -11.58
C PRO A 56 25.18 10.45 -11.65
N ALA A 57 25.00 9.78 -10.50
CA ALA A 57 24.49 8.40 -10.45
C ALA A 57 23.19 8.17 -11.26
N HIS A 58 22.25 9.11 -11.23
CA HIS A 58 20.97 9.06 -11.98
C HIS A 58 21.10 9.27 -13.50
N ALA A 59 22.27 9.67 -13.99
CA ALA A 59 22.57 9.93 -15.40
C ALA A 59 23.56 8.91 -15.98
N ARG A 60 23.98 7.91 -15.19
CA ARG A 60 24.83 6.81 -15.67
C ARG A 60 24.01 5.87 -16.55
N MET A 61 24.62 5.40 -17.63
CA MET A 61 24.02 4.44 -18.55
C MET A 61 24.56 3.04 -18.25
N ASN A 62 23.69 2.13 -17.80
CA ASN A 62 24.03 0.71 -17.65
C ASN A 62 23.70 -0.06 -18.92
N ARG A 63 24.42 -1.16 -19.14
CA ARG A 63 24.38 -2.02 -20.34
C ARG A 63 23.11 -2.88 -20.44
N ASP A 64 21.97 -2.40 -19.97
CA ASP A 64 20.73 -3.19 -19.95
C ASP A 64 20.03 -3.18 -21.32
N ILE A 65 20.38 -4.23 -22.09
CA ILE A 65 19.57 -4.98 -23.05
C ILE A 65 18.75 -4.12 -24.02
N THR A 66 19.42 -3.63 -25.06
CA THR A 66 18.76 -3.40 -26.34
C THR A 66 18.26 -4.74 -26.89
N ASN A 67 16.99 -4.83 -27.29
CA ASN A 67 16.44 -5.96 -28.06
C ASN A 67 17.47 -6.53 -29.05
N GLY A 68 17.94 -7.75 -28.80
CA GLY A 68 18.92 -8.43 -29.64
C GLY A 68 19.73 -9.50 -28.89
N ASN A 69 19.23 -10.73 -28.91
CA ASN A 69 19.93 -12.01 -28.72
C ASN A 69 21.32 -11.93 -28.04
N SER A 70 21.35 -11.98 -26.71
CA SER A 70 22.51 -12.49 -25.99
C SER A 70 22.53 -14.02 -26.13
N SER A 71 23.61 -14.54 -26.71
CA SER A 71 23.90 -15.97 -26.69
C SER A 71 24.25 -16.38 -25.25
N VAL A 72 23.25 -16.79 -24.49
CA VAL A 72 23.45 -17.52 -23.24
C VAL A 72 23.91 -18.93 -23.62
N ASP A 73 24.97 -19.38 -22.97
CA ASP A 73 25.59 -20.67 -23.20
C ASP A 73 24.55 -21.80 -23.08
N LYS A 74 24.50 -22.69 -24.08
CA LYS A 74 23.49 -23.76 -24.20
C LYS A 74 23.84 -24.96 -23.30
N GLY A 75 24.12 -24.69 -22.02
CA GLY A 75 24.18 -25.70 -20.98
C GLY A 75 22.79 -25.93 -20.42
N ALA A 76 22.10 -26.97 -20.90
CA ALA A 76 20.86 -27.42 -20.30
C ALA A 76 21.12 -27.89 -18.86
N SER A 77 20.81 -27.05 -17.87
CA SER A 77 20.55 -27.51 -16.53
C SER A 77 19.05 -27.47 -16.30
N SER A 78 18.46 -28.62 -15.96
CA SER A 78 17.08 -28.73 -15.49
C SER A 78 16.85 -28.03 -14.14
N ASP A 79 17.90 -27.49 -13.54
CA ASP A 79 17.89 -26.82 -12.25
C ASP A 79 17.47 -25.35 -12.37
N VAL A 80 16.22 -25.08 -12.02
CA VAL A 80 15.65 -23.73 -11.92
C VAL A 80 16.41 -22.89 -10.90
N GLN A 81 16.85 -23.51 -9.81
CA GLN A 81 17.55 -22.84 -8.71
C GLN A 81 18.94 -22.38 -9.16
N GLY A 82 19.73 -23.26 -9.78
CA GLY A 82 21.02 -22.91 -10.37
C GLY A 82 20.92 -21.83 -11.44
N THR A 83 19.85 -21.83 -12.24
CA THR A 83 19.61 -20.79 -13.26
C THR A 83 19.35 -19.42 -12.64
N ILE A 84 18.53 -19.36 -11.58
CA ILE A 84 18.22 -18.13 -10.86
C ILE A 84 19.48 -17.57 -10.19
N ILE A 85 20.24 -18.42 -9.49
CA ILE A 85 21.50 -18.03 -8.84
C ILE A 85 22.48 -17.47 -9.85
N GLN A 86 22.72 -18.20 -10.95
CA GLN A 86 23.65 -17.76 -11.99
C GLN A 86 23.22 -16.43 -12.61
N THR A 87 21.92 -16.20 -12.77
CA THR A 87 21.39 -14.95 -13.30
C THR A 87 21.60 -13.80 -12.30
N ILE A 88 21.39 -14.05 -11.01
CA ILE A 88 21.59 -13.07 -9.93
C ILE A 88 23.06 -12.72 -9.75
N SER A 89 23.96 -13.70 -9.73
CA SER A 89 25.40 -13.47 -9.58
C SER A 89 26.00 -12.66 -10.73
N ASN A 90 25.33 -12.59 -11.88
CA ASN A 90 25.73 -11.76 -13.02
C ASN A 90 25.26 -10.31 -12.93
N LEU A 91 24.44 -9.95 -11.92
CA LEU A 91 24.03 -8.58 -11.66
C LEU A 91 25.06 -7.90 -10.75
N GLU A 92 25.46 -6.67 -11.11
CA GLU A 92 26.38 -5.87 -10.29
C GLU A 92 25.82 -5.67 -8.87
N GLY A 93 26.59 -6.03 -7.84
CA GLY A 93 26.21 -5.91 -6.43
C GLY A 93 25.75 -7.20 -5.75
N PHE A 94 25.59 -8.31 -6.48
CA PHE A 94 25.06 -9.59 -5.97
C PHE A 94 26.07 -10.76 -6.02
N GLU A 95 27.36 -10.44 -5.96
CA GLU A 95 28.47 -11.38 -6.20
C GLU A 95 28.60 -12.49 -5.13
N ASN A 96 27.98 -12.31 -3.94
CA ASN A 96 28.11 -13.22 -2.79
C ASN A 96 26.76 -13.60 -2.13
N LEU A 97 25.68 -13.71 -2.90
CA LEU A 97 24.35 -14.01 -2.34
C LEU A 97 24.17 -15.52 -2.04
N SER A 98 23.80 -15.87 -0.81
CA SER A 98 23.45 -17.25 -0.39
C SER A 98 22.04 -17.66 -0.85
N LEU A 99 21.73 -18.96 -0.82
CA LEU A 99 20.45 -19.54 -1.25
C LEU A 99 19.24 -19.03 -0.47
N SER A 100 19.44 -18.72 0.81
CA SER A 100 18.41 -18.25 1.74
C SER A 100 18.35 -16.73 1.86
N ASP A 101 19.30 -16.01 1.25
CA ASP A 101 19.46 -14.58 1.48
C ASP A 101 18.34 -13.79 0.83
N ASN A 102 17.85 -12.80 1.57
CA ASN A 102 16.83 -11.90 1.08
C ASN A 102 17.44 -10.89 0.10
N PHE A 103 16.90 -10.83 -1.13
CA PHE A 103 17.37 -9.92 -2.17
C PHE A 103 17.36 -8.45 -1.73
N PHE A 104 16.31 -8.04 -1.01
CA PHE A 104 16.11 -6.66 -0.59
C PHE A 104 17.07 -6.24 0.52
N GLU A 105 17.43 -7.18 1.41
CA GLU A 105 18.44 -6.94 2.45
C GLU A 105 19.85 -6.78 1.86
N HIS A 106 20.09 -7.35 0.68
CA HIS A 106 21.31 -7.19 -0.10
C HIS A 106 21.28 -6.00 -1.06
N GLY A 107 20.31 -5.09 -0.91
CA GLY A 107 20.25 -3.83 -1.66
C GLY A 107 19.54 -3.93 -3.01
N LEU A 108 18.74 -4.97 -3.27
CA LEU A 108 17.88 -5.01 -4.45
C LEU A 108 16.82 -3.91 -4.36
N ASP A 109 16.90 -2.93 -5.24
CA ASP A 109 15.92 -1.87 -5.39
C ASP A 109 14.93 -2.16 -6.54
N SER A 110 13.98 -1.26 -6.78
CA SER A 110 12.98 -1.43 -7.83
C SER A 110 13.58 -1.51 -9.25
N LEU A 111 14.78 -0.96 -9.48
CA LEU A 111 15.46 -1.07 -10.77
C LEU A 111 16.13 -2.43 -10.90
N GLY A 112 16.82 -2.88 -9.84
CA GLY A 112 17.41 -4.21 -9.74
C GLY A 112 16.35 -5.30 -9.94
N MET A 113 15.17 -5.14 -9.35
CA MET A 113 14.00 -5.99 -9.55
C MET A 113 13.62 -6.15 -11.03
N ILE A 114 13.40 -5.03 -11.73
CA ILE A 114 13.01 -5.07 -13.15
C ILE A 114 14.10 -5.72 -14.01
N SER A 115 15.36 -5.42 -13.73
CA SER A 115 16.50 -6.02 -14.44
C SER A 115 16.61 -7.52 -14.15
N LEU A 116 16.39 -7.95 -12.90
CA LEU A 116 16.37 -9.34 -12.48
C LEU A 116 15.22 -10.13 -13.15
N THR A 117 13.99 -9.60 -13.10
CA THR A 117 12.82 -10.19 -13.78
C THR A 117 13.11 -10.39 -15.27
N LYS A 118 13.65 -9.37 -15.94
CA LYS A 118 13.97 -9.44 -17.38
C LYS A 118 15.07 -10.46 -17.67
N ALA A 119 16.11 -10.50 -16.85
CA ALA A 119 17.22 -11.42 -17.02
C ALA A 119 16.75 -12.88 -16.87
N ILE A 120 15.99 -13.20 -15.81
CA ILE A 120 15.43 -14.55 -15.61
C ILE A 120 14.50 -14.93 -16.76
N ASN A 121 13.59 -14.03 -17.15
CA ASN A 121 12.67 -14.29 -18.26
C ASN A 121 13.36 -14.49 -19.60
N SER A 122 14.48 -13.80 -19.84
CA SER A 122 15.28 -14.01 -21.04
C SER A 122 15.86 -15.43 -21.07
N VAL A 123 16.32 -15.94 -19.93
CA VAL A 123 16.86 -17.29 -19.83
C VAL A 123 15.75 -18.33 -19.97
N PHE A 124 14.63 -18.17 -19.26
CA PHE A 124 13.49 -19.10 -19.29
C PHE A 124 12.86 -19.24 -20.68
N LYS A 125 12.76 -18.13 -21.43
CA LYS A 125 12.29 -18.14 -22.83
C LYS A 125 13.28 -18.81 -23.79
N SER A 126 14.55 -18.87 -23.42
CA SER A 126 15.60 -19.50 -24.25
C SER A 126 15.76 -21.01 -23.99
N GLN A 127 15.16 -21.54 -22.91
CA GLN A 127 15.14 -22.97 -22.62
C GLN A 127 14.17 -23.71 -23.55
N ASN A 128 14.39 -25.02 -23.73
CA ASN A 128 13.52 -25.86 -24.57
C ASN A 128 13.13 -27.13 -23.79
N PRO A 129 11.87 -27.29 -23.36
CA PRO A 129 10.74 -26.38 -23.60
C PRO A 129 10.90 -25.03 -22.86
N PRO A 130 10.33 -23.94 -23.39
CA PRO A 130 10.33 -22.66 -22.70
C PRO A 130 9.54 -22.75 -21.40
N ARG A 131 10.06 -22.15 -20.33
CA ARG A 131 9.38 -22.05 -19.03
C ARG A 131 8.50 -20.81 -18.97
N ASP A 132 7.51 -20.83 -18.07
CA ASP A 132 6.64 -19.69 -17.81
C ASP A 132 7.42 -18.47 -17.35
N SER A 133 7.00 -17.29 -17.80
CA SER A 133 7.65 -16.04 -17.43
C SER A 133 7.27 -15.64 -16.01
N ILE A 134 8.25 -15.20 -15.24
CA ILE A 134 8.07 -14.64 -13.91
C ILE A 134 7.61 -13.19 -14.00
N ARG A 135 6.83 -12.75 -13.02
CA ARG A 135 6.34 -11.37 -12.91
C ARG A 135 7.02 -10.68 -11.73
N ASP A 136 7.14 -9.35 -11.77
CA ASP A 136 7.74 -8.57 -10.68
C ASP A 136 7.16 -8.90 -9.28
N PRO A 137 5.85 -9.14 -9.09
CA PRO A 137 5.30 -9.54 -7.80
C PRO A 137 5.86 -10.85 -7.25
N MET A 138 6.30 -11.77 -8.12
CA MET A 138 6.87 -13.06 -7.67
C MET A 138 8.21 -12.87 -6.96
N ILE A 139 9.02 -11.88 -7.35
CA ILE A 139 10.30 -11.61 -6.67
C ILE A 139 10.04 -11.00 -5.28
N HIS A 140 8.94 -10.26 -5.12
CA HIS A 140 8.49 -9.77 -3.81
C HIS A 140 7.94 -10.89 -2.91
N ALA A 141 7.11 -11.78 -3.46
CA ALA A 141 6.54 -12.91 -2.74
C ALA A 141 7.62 -13.93 -2.32
N TYR A 142 8.62 -14.14 -3.18
CA TYR A 142 9.67 -15.13 -3.01
C TYR A 142 11.05 -14.46 -3.01
N PRO A 143 11.42 -13.73 -1.93
CA PRO A 143 12.55 -12.80 -1.92
C PRO A 143 13.93 -13.45 -1.76
N SER A 144 14.07 -14.75 -2.02
CA SER A 144 15.36 -15.46 -1.99
C SER A 144 15.49 -16.44 -3.16
N PRO A 145 16.71 -16.82 -3.58
CA PRO A 145 16.90 -17.76 -4.69
C PRO A 145 16.17 -19.08 -4.48
N GLU A 146 16.21 -19.61 -3.26
CA GLU A 146 15.56 -20.87 -2.89
C GLU A 146 14.04 -20.77 -2.93
N LYS A 147 13.45 -19.71 -2.34
CA LYS A 147 11.99 -19.52 -2.35
C LYS A 147 11.48 -19.34 -3.78
N LEU A 148 12.18 -18.53 -4.59
CA LEU A 148 11.77 -18.27 -5.98
C LEU A 148 11.88 -19.54 -6.84
N ALA A 149 12.95 -20.31 -6.68
CA ALA A 149 13.13 -21.56 -7.41
C ALA A 149 12.08 -22.62 -7.04
N ARG A 150 11.70 -22.69 -5.76
CA ARG A 150 10.65 -23.58 -5.26
C ARG A 150 9.29 -23.23 -5.86
N ALA A 151 8.92 -21.95 -5.80
CA ALA A 151 7.67 -21.45 -6.39
C ALA A 151 7.57 -21.76 -7.89
N LEU A 152 8.69 -21.66 -8.61
CA LEU A 152 8.75 -21.92 -10.06
C LEU A 152 8.83 -23.41 -10.42
N SER A 153 9.21 -24.26 -9.48
CA SER A 153 9.25 -25.72 -9.67
C SER A 153 7.91 -26.37 -9.34
N ASN A 154 7.13 -25.77 -8.44
CA ASN A 154 5.79 -26.20 -8.04
C ASN A 154 4.72 -25.50 -8.91
N SER A 155 4.78 -25.68 -10.23
CA SER A 155 3.75 -25.17 -11.14
C SER A 155 2.45 -25.97 -10.98
N ALA A 156 1.62 -25.70 -9.95
CA ALA A 156 0.16 -25.97 -9.89
C ALA A 156 -0.51 -25.76 -8.51
N GLU A 157 0.15 -25.28 -7.45
CA GLU A 157 -0.52 -25.05 -6.14
C GLU A 157 -0.26 -23.64 -5.57
N ASP A 158 -0.42 -22.61 -6.39
CA ASP A 158 -0.19 -21.19 -6.05
C ASP A 158 -1.30 -20.58 -5.14
N GLY A 159 -1.87 -21.38 -4.25
CA GLY A 159 -2.88 -20.96 -3.28
C GLY A 159 -2.76 -21.61 -1.90
N ASN A 160 -1.92 -22.65 -1.72
CA ASN A 160 -1.81 -23.36 -0.44
C ASN A 160 -0.59 -22.94 0.41
N GLU A 161 0.52 -22.51 -0.19
CA GLU A 161 1.74 -22.15 0.57
C GLU A 161 1.56 -20.88 1.42
N ASP A 162 0.92 -19.83 0.88
CA ASP A 162 0.59 -18.60 1.62
C ASP A 162 -0.35 -18.85 2.81
N HIS A 163 -1.28 -19.81 2.68
CA HIS A 163 -2.16 -20.20 3.78
C HIS A 163 -1.42 -20.99 4.86
N GLY A 164 -0.43 -21.82 4.48
CA GLY A 164 0.43 -22.52 5.42
C GLY A 164 1.30 -21.56 6.25
N GLU A 165 2.01 -20.64 5.60
CA GLU A 165 2.84 -19.62 6.29
C GLU A 165 1.97 -18.73 7.20
N MET A 166 0.78 -18.34 6.74
CA MET A 166 -0.18 -17.59 7.55
C MET A 166 -0.67 -18.35 8.78
N GLN A 167 -0.96 -19.64 8.63
CA GLN A 167 -1.42 -20.49 9.72
C GLN A 167 -0.31 -20.72 10.75
N GLU A 168 0.92 -20.99 10.30
CA GLU A 168 2.08 -21.18 11.19
C GLU A 168 2.38 -19.92 12.01
N GLU A 169 2.37 -18.74 11.40
CA GLU A 169 2.58 -17.50 12.13
C GLU A 169 1.41 -17.17 13.06
N TYR A 170 0.18 -17.42 12.63
CA TYR A 170 -1.00 -17.29 13.50
C TYR A 170 -0.84 -18.16 14.75
N GLU A 171 -0.49 -19.44 14.59
CA GLU A 171 -0.22 -20.39 15.67
C GLU A 171 0.88 -19.89 16.60
N CYS A 172 1.98 -19.37 16.03
CA CYS A 172 3.07 -18.77 16.78
C CYS A 172 2.58 -17.62 17.68
N PHE A 173 1.79 -16.68 17.14
CA PHE A 173 1.28 -15.53 17.91
C PHE A 173 0.23 -15.87 18.94
N ILE A 174 -0.53 -16.95 18.76
CA ILE A 174 -1.56 -17.36 19.73
C ILE A 174 -1.02 -18.30 20.82
N SER A 175 0.14 -18.93 20.59
CA SER A 175 0.70 -19.97 21.47
C SER A 175 0.88 -19.54 22.92
N ASP A 176 1.18 -18.25 23.16
CA ASP A 176 1.47 -17.67 24.46
C ASP A 176 0.47 -16.58 24.87
N LEU A 177 -0.73 -16.57 24.25
CA LEU A 177 -1.78 -15.63 24.65
C LEU A 177 -2.13 -15.80 26.14
N PRO A 178 -2.39 -14.69 26.87
CA PRO A 178 -2.72 -14.76 28.27
C PRO A 178 -4.00 -15.58 28.49
N ILE A 179 -3.87 -16.68 29.23
CA ILE A 179 -4.98 -17.61 29.55
C ILE A 179 -6.11 -16.89 30.31
N VAL A 180 -5.77 -15.86 31.09
CA VAL A 180 -6.73 -15.02 31.83
C VAL A 180 -6.44 -13.56 31.56
N ALA A 181 -7.38 -12.87 30.90
CA ALA A 181 -7.37 -11.41 30.80
C ALA A 181 -8.03 -10.78 32.03
N ARG A 182 -7.55 -9.60 32.46
CA ARG A 182 -8.27 -8.81 33.45
C ARG A 182 -9.64 -8.41 32.87
N PRO A 183 -10.74 -8.58 33.63
CA PRO A 183 -12.05 -8.18 33.15
C PRO A 183 -12.09 -6.67 32.91
N SER A 184 -12.81 -6.25 31.87
CA SER A 184 -13.04 -4.83 31.61
C SER A 184 -13.73 -4.21 32.83
N THR A 185 -13.13 -3.16 33.38
CA THR A 185 -13.70 -2.46 34.53
C THR A 185 -14.48 -1.25 34.07
N LEU A 186 -15.60 -0.98 34.74
CA LEU A 186 -16.40 0.21 34.44
C LEU A 186 -15.55 1.47 34.69
N VAL A 187 -15.41 2.27 33.65
CA VAL A 187 -14.68 3.54 33.72
C VAL A 187 -15.60 4.60 34.29
N ILE A 188 -15.31 5.05 35.52
CA ILE A 188 -15.98 6.18 36.16
C ILE A 188 -15.04 7.38 36.05
N GLY A 189 -15.37 8.33 35.16
CA GLY A 189 -14.56 9.54 34.94
C GLY A 189 -14.18 9.77 33.46
N PRO A 190 -13.20 10.67 33.20
CA PRO A 190 -12.80 11.01 31.84
C PRO A 190 -12.18 9.81 31.12
N LYS A 191 -12.54 9.64 29.83
CA LYS A 191 -11.99 8.56 29.00
C LYS A 191 -10.56 8.88 28.60
N VAL A 192 -9.71 7.86 28.66
CA VAL A 192 -8.32 7.93 28.20
C VAL A 192 -8.16 6.99 27.00
N SER A 193 -7.89 7.55 25.84
CA SER A 193 -7.78 6.79 24.58
C SER A 193 -6.33 6.62 24.16
N LEU A 194 -5.97 5.43 23.67
CA LEU A 194 -4.72 5.18 22.95
C LEU A 194 -5.01 5.14 21.45
N LEU A 195 -4.42 6.03 20.66
CA LEU A 195 -4.58 6.10 19.21
C LEU A 195 -3.23 5.84 18.52
N THR A 196 -3.20 4.92 17.56
CA THR A 196 -1.98 4.63 16.78
C THR A 196 -1.98 5.36 15.43
N GLU A 197 -0.83 5.91 15.00
CA GLU A 197 -0.63 6.64 13.74
C GLU A 197 -1.57 7.86 13.53
N SER A 198 -1.75 8.66 14.60
CA SER A 198 -2.48 9.94 14.60
C SER A 198 -2.01 10.99 13.58
N THR A 199 -0.75 10.89 13.12
CA THR A 199 -0.19 11.85 12.15
C THR A 199 -0.61 11.58 10.71
N ARG A 200 -1.17 10.41 10.41
CA ARG A 200 -1.61 10.02 9.05
C ARG A 200 -3.02 10.54 8.73
N SER A 201 -3.48 10.32 7.50
CA SER A 201 -4.76 10.81 6.97
C SER A 201 -5.93 10.64 7.95
N LEU A 202 -6.47 9.42 8.10
CA LEU A 202 -7.60 9.12 8.99
C LEU A 202 -7.28 9.39 10.47
N GLY A 203 -6.07 9.06 10.91
CA GLY A 203 -5.63 9.24 12.29
C GLY A 203 -5.76 10.68 12.79
N SER A 204 -5.46 11.68 11.95
CA SER A 204 -5.60 13.10 12.35
C SER A 204 -7.05 13.51 12.53
N TYR A 205 -7.96 13.00 11.69
CA TYR A 205 -9.39 13.27 11.84
C TYR A 205 -9.98 12.58 13.08
N ILE A 206 -9.57 11.34 13.37
CA ILE A 206 -9.98 10.64 14.60
C ILE A 206 -9.51 11.43 15.84
N LEU A 207 -8.25 11.85 15.88
CA LEU A 207 -7.72 12.65 16.98
C LEU A 207 -8.51 13.95 17.16
N SER A 208 -8.73 14.69 16.07
CA SER A 208 -9.51 15.94 16.10
C SER A 208 -10.91 15.71 16.66
N ASN A 209 -11.59 14.63 16.23
CA ASN A 209 -12.94 14.33 16.69
C ASN A 209 -12.99 13.93 18.17
N LEU A 210 -12.01 13.16 18.66
CA LEU A 210 -11.91 12.82 20.09
C LEU A 210 -11.78 14.09 20.95
N LEU A 211 -10.96 15.04 20.50
CA LEU A 211 -10.72 16.30 21.22
C LEU A 211 -11.94 17.24 21.15
N GLU A 212 -12.66 17.26 20.03
CA GLU A 212 -13.86 18.08 19.82
C GLU A 212 -15.07 17.57 20.63
N GLU A 213 -15.35 16.26 20.57
CA GLU A 213 -16.55 15.66 21.17
C GLU A 213 -16.41 15.43 22.69
N ASP A 214 -15.21 15.10 23.18
CA ASP A 214 -14.96 14.92 24.62
C ASP A 214 -13.88 15.89 25.10
N LYS A 215 -14.32 17.00 25.71
CA LYS A 215 -13.46 18.04 26.28
C LYS A 215 -12.65 17.56 27.50
N THR A 216 -13.07 16.45 28.12
CA THR A 216 -12.42 15.88 29.30
C THR A 216 -11.45 14.77 28.95
N CYS A 217 -11.47 14.27 27.70
CA CYS A 217 -10.62 13.14 27.33
C CYS A 217 -9.13 13.49 27.37
N LYS A 218 -8.33 12.47 27.65
CA LYS A 218 -6.88 12.45 27.47
C LYS A 218 -6.56 11.46 26.34
N VAL A 219 -5.64 11.81 25.46
CA VAL A 219 -5.28 10.95 24.32
C VAL A 219 -3.78 10.67 24.31
N TYR A 220 -3.40 9.39 24.33
CA TYR A 220 -2.06 8.94 24.03
C TYR A 220 -1.97 8.62 22.54
N CYS A 221 -0.98 9.17 21.84
CA CYS A 221 -0.78 8.87 20.42
C CYS A 221 0.56 8.18 20.19
N LEU A 222 0.50 6.94 19.67
CA LEU A 222 1.69 6.19 19.27
C LEU A 222 1.98 6.45 17.79
N ASN A 223 3.11 7.07 17.47
CA ASN A 223 3.50 7.37 16.09
C ASN A 223 4.92 6.90 15.81
N ARG A 224 5.17 6.41 14.59
CA ARG A 224 6.54 6.06 14.14
C ARG A 224 7.35 7.29 13.75
N GLY A 225 8.65 7.21 14.03
CA GLY A 225 9.65 8.18 13.59
C GLY A 225 9.84 9.36 14.54
N GLU A 226 10.67 10.30 14.08
CA GLU A 226 11.05 11.51 14.83
C GLU A 226 10.12 12.69 14.51
N ASP A 227 10.32 13.82 15.20
CA ASP A 227 9.58 15.07 15.02
C ASP A 227 8.05 14.92 15.07
N ILE A 228 7.55 14.01 15.90
CA ILE A 228 6.13 13.65 15.96
C ILE A 228 5.23 14.84 16.26
N GLU A 229 5.67 15.80 17.07
CA GLU A 229 4.90 17.01 17.39
C GLU A 229 4.72 17.91 16.17
N LYS A 230 5.82 18.21 15.48
CA LYS A 230 5.81 19.02 14.26
C LYS A 230 4.98 18.34 13.16
N ARG A 231 5.11 17.02 13.01
CA ARG A 231 4.32 16.24 12.07
C ARG A 231 2.84 16.25 12.42
N GLN A 232 2.49 16.10 13.69
CA GLN A 232 1.09 16.18 14.14
C GLN A 232 0.49 17.55 13.85
N LEU A 233 1.21 18.62 14.20
CA LEU A 233 0.78 19.99 13.94
C LEU A 233 0.61 20.24 12.43
N THR A 234 1.62 19.89 11.63
CA THR A 234 1.57 20.07 10.16
C THR A 234 0.40 19.31 9.54
N SER A 235 0.20 18.05 9.96
CA SER A 235 -0.86 17.18 9.46
C SER A 235 -2.26 17.66 9.84
N SER A 236 -2.41 18.27 11.01
CA SER A 236 -3.70 18.81 11.50
C SER A 236 -4.00 20.17 10.86
N SER A 237 -3.03 21.09 10.87
CA SER A 237 -3.19 22.44 10.30
C SER A 237 -3.44 22.41 8.79
N SER A 238 -2.73 21.57 8.04
CA SER A 238 -2.94 21.44 6.58
C SER A 238 -4.33 20.93 6.19
N LYS A 239 -5.05 20.31 7.14
CA LYS A 239 -6.42 19.80 6.99
C LYS A 239 -7.46 20.70 7.67
N GLY A 240 -7.06 21.81 8.28
CA GLY A 240 -7.96 22.70 9.03
C GLY A 240 -8.54 22.05 10.31
N LEU A 241 -7.84 21.10 10.91
CA LEU A 241 -8.27 20.37 12.10
C LEU A 241 -7.83 21.05 13.39
N PHE A 242 -8.35 20.58 14.52
CA PHE A 242 -7.99 21.07 15.85
C PHE A 242 -6.49 20.94 16.13
N THR A 243 -5.88 21.98 16.70
CA THR A 243 -4.42 22.08 16.91
C THR A 243 -4.00 22.31 18.36
N ASP A 244 -4.94 22.42 19.30
CA ASP A 244 -4.61 22.42 20.72
C ASP A 244 -4.40 20.98 21.19
N PHE A 245 -3.14 20.65 21.48
CA PHE A 245 -2.72 19.32 21.91
C PHE A 245 -2.42 19.25 23.42
N SER A 246 -2.90 20.19 24.23
CA SER A 246 -2.72 20.22 25.69
C SER A 246 -3.15 18.93 26.40
N ARG A 247 -4.12 18.21 25.82
CA ARG A 247 -4.65 16.92 26.33
C ARG A 247 -4.09 15.70 25.60
N VAL A 248 -3.12 15.90 24.72
CA VAL A 248 -2.52 14.85 23.89
C VAL A 248 -1.09 14.58 24.35
N ARG A 249 -0.79 13.31 24.56
CA ARG A 249 0.57 12.84 24.82
C ARG A 249 1.08 12.06 23.62
N LEU A 250 1.97 12.69 22.86
CA LEU A 250 2.61 12.09 21.69
C LEU A 250 3.79 11.22 22.13
N LEU A 251 3.82 9.97 21.68
CA LEU A 251 4.89 9.01 21.98
C LEU A 251 5.46 8.47 20.65
N SER A 252 6.78 8.54 20.52
CA SER A 252 7.50 7.93 19.39
C SER A 252 7.71 6.45 19.69
N ILE A 253 7.35 5.59 18.73
CA ILE A 253 7.55 4.14 18.84
C ILE A 253 8.76 3.71 18.01
N ALA A 254 9.56 2.82 18.58
CA ALA A 254 10.57 2.08 17.85
C ALA A 254 9.92 1.10 16.85
N THR A 255 10.59 0.91 15.72
CA THR A 255 10.08 0.16 14.55
C THR A 255 10.74 -1.21 14.38
N GLY A 256 11.60 -1.63 15.30
CA GLY A 256 12.22 -2.96 15.28
C GLY A 256 11.19 -4.08 15.53
N ASP A 257 11.57 -5.28 15.13
CA ASP A 257 10.84 -6.54 15.32
C ASP A 257 10.99 -7.12 16.74
N THR A 258 12.07 -6.78 17.44
CA THR A 258 12.39 -7.27 18.79
C THR A 258 11.96 -6.33 19.92
N GLU A 259 11.35 -5.19 19.58
CA GLU A 259 11.03 -4.13 20.53
C GLU A 259 9.96 -4.55 21.54
N ALA A 260 10.30 -4.46 22.83
CA ALA A 260 9.37 -4.70 23.93
C ALA A 260 8.42 -3.51 24.16
N TRP A 261 7.34 -3.75 24.90
CA TRP A 261 6.45 -2.69 25.43
C TRP A 261 5.93 -1.71 24.37
N LEU A 262 5.49 -2.20 23.21
CA LEU A 262 5.06 -1.34 22.09
C LEU A 262 6.18 -0.41 21.57
N GLY A 263 7.46 -0.75 21.76
CA GLY A 263 8.59 0.07 21.33
C GLY A 263 8.65 1.45 21.99
N ILE A 264 8.11 1.59 23.21
CA ILE A 264 8.21 2.80 24.03
C ILE A 264 8.94 2.52 25.33
N LYS A 265 9.33 3.58 26.05
CA LYS A 265 10.06 3.43 27.32
C LYS A 265 9.17 2.77 28.38
N LEU A 266 9.74 1.92 29.24
CA LEU A 266 9.02 1.17 30.26
C LEU A 266 8.12 2.06 31.16
N TYR A 267 8.57 3.25 31.54
CA TYR A 267 7.75 4.16 32.35
C TYR A 267 6.50 4.65 31.59
N GLN A 268 6.63 4.91 30.29
CA GLN A 268 5.52 5.31 29.42
C GLN A 268 4.52 4.16 29.27
N TYR A 269 5.03 2.95 29.08
CA TYR A 269 4.21 1.75 29.02
C TYR A 269 3.43 1.52 30.32
N LYS A 270 4.07 1.70 31.49
CA LYS A 270 3.40 1.62 32.80
C LYS A 270 2.29 2.66 32.96
N GLU A 271 2.47 3.87 32.44
CA GLU A 271 1.39 4.88 32.43
C GLU A 271 0.22 4.41 31.55
N LEU A 272 0.49 3.87 30.35
CA LEU A 272 -0.56 3.33 29.48
C LEU A 272 -1.38 2.23 30.19
N LEU A 273 -0.70 1.28 30.83
CA LEU A 273 -1.36 0.19 31.58
C LEU A 273 -2.23 0.67 32.74
N ASN A 274 -1.96 1.85 33.29
CA ASN A 274 -2.69 2.37 34.45
C ASN A 274 -3.83 3.31 34.08
N GLU A 275 -3.78 3.94 32.90
CA GLU A 275 -4.70 5.00 32.52
C GLU A 275 -5.59 4.66 31.32
N VAL A 276 -5.09 3.90 30.34
CA VAL A 276 -5.81 3.69 29.07
C VAL A 276 -7.08 2.88 29.27
N THR A 277 -8.18 3.40 28.73
CA THR A 277 -9.53 2.83 28.83
C THR A 277 -10.06 2.30 27.50
N HIS A 278 -9.59 2.85 26.37
CA HIS A 278 -9.98 2.44 25.03
C HIS A 278 -8.75 2.50 24.11
N ILE A 279 -8.60 1.51 23.22
CA ILE A 279 -7.52 1.46 22.24
C ILE A 279 -8.14 1.57 20.85
N ILE A 280 -7.73 2.56 20.07
CA ILE A 280 -8.09 2.72 18.66
C ILE A 280 -6.82 2.43 17.84
N HIS A 281 -6.78 1.23 17.27
CA HIS A 281 -5.69 0.81 16.41
C HIS A 281 -6.02 1.11 14.95
N ASN A 282 -5.48 2.23 14.45
CA ASN A 282 -5.57 2.69 13.07
C ASN A 282 -4.29 2.38 12.26
N ALA A 283 -3.21 1.95 12.91
CA ALA A 283 -1.89 1.88 12.31
C ALA A 283 -1.67 0.62 11.49
N TRP A 284 -2.00 0.66 10.20
CA TRP A 284 -1.60 -0.35 9.24
C TRP A 284 -0.85 0.31 8.08
N HIS A 285 0.43 -0.03 7.90
CA HIS A 285 1.18 0.41 6.71
C HIS A 285 0.85 -0.55 5.58
N VAL A 286 0.10 -0.04 4.61
CA VAL A 286 -0.21 -0.77 3.40
C VAL A 286 0.98 -0.67 2.45
N ASP A 287 1.65 -1.79 2.25
CA ASP A 287 2.68 -1.97 1.24
C ASP A 287 2.54 -3.37 0.68
N PHE A 288 2.08 -3.47 -0.57
CA PHE A 288 1.84 -4.76 -1.24
C PHE A 288 3.12 -5.42 -1.73
N ASN A 289 4.27 -4.74 -1.59
CA ASN A 289 5.55 -5.23 -2.07
C ASN A 289 6.37 -5.90 -0.95
N VAL A 290 5.87 -5.96 0.28
CA VAL A 290 6.54 -6.70 1.37
C VAL A 290 5.94 -8.08 1.54
N SER A 291 6.78 -9.05 1.85
CA SER A 291 6.34 -10.41 2.12
C SER A 291 5.49 -10.49 3.39
N PHE A 292 4.70 -11.57 3.50
CA PHE A 292 3.87 -11.82 4.66
C PHE A 292 4.71 -11.88 5.95
N SER A 293 5.83 -12.60 5.93
CA SER A 293 6.72 -12.71 7.09
C SER A 293 7.26 -11.36 7.59
N GLN A 294 7.68 -10.47 6.69
CA GLN A 294 8.13 -9.11 7.05
C GLN A 294 6.98 -8.26 7.62
N MET A 295 5.79 -8.38 7.02
CA MET A 295 4.58 -7.74 7.53
C MET A 295 4.25 -8.24 8.94
N SER A 296 4.36 -9.54 9.17
CA SER A 296 3.93 -10.18 10.39
C SER A 296 4.85 -9.89 11.58
N ALA A 297 6.17 -9.98 11.35
CA ALA A 297 7.20 -9.67 12.32
C ALA A 297 7.03 -8.26 12.95
N THR A 298 6.48 -7.31 12.18
CA THR A 298 6.35 -5.91 12.62
C THR A 298 4.91 -5.46 12.89
N ARG A 299 3.92 -5.92 12.11
CA ARG A 299 2.53 -5.42 12.16
C ARG A 299 1.61 -6.35 12.95
N VAL A 300 1.63 -7.65 12.68
CA VAL A 300 0.83 -8.63 13.46
C VAL A 300 1.33 -8.68 14.90
N ARG A 301 2.65 -8.71 15.10
CA ARG A 301 3.28 -8.59 16.42
C ARG A 301 2.80 -7.36 17.19
N ARG A 302 2.58 -6.22 16.50
CA ARG A 302 2.07 -5.00 17.15
C ARG A 302 0.65 -5.16 17.66
N VAL A 303 -0.22 -5.80 16.88
CA VAL A 303 -1.59 -6.13 17.32
C VAL A 303 -1.53 -7.06 18.52
N ARG A 304 -0.68 -8.09 18.48
CA ARG A 304 -0.45 -9.01 19.60
C ARG A 304 -0.01 -8.30 20.87
N GLN A 305 0.92 -7.35 20.79
CA GLN A 305 1.35 -6.53 21.93
C GLN A 305 0.24 -5.62 22.47
N LEU A 306 -0.65 -5.11 21.62
CA LEU A 306 -1.80 -4.32 22.08
C LEU A 306 -2.81 -5.19 22.84
N ILE A 307 -3.08 -6.42 22.35
CA ILE A 307 -3.89 -7.41 23.06
C ILE A 307 -3.29 -7.71 24.43
N GLU A 308 -1.98 -7.95 24.47
CA GLU A 308 -1.22 -8.16 25.69
C GLU A 308 -1.34 -6.98 26.67
N SER A 309 -1.18 -5.76 26.17
CA SER A 309 -1.29 -4.55 26.99
C SER A 309 -2.70 -4.37 27.55
N SER A 310 -3.73 -4.73 26.77
CA SER A 310 -5.12 -4.68 27.23
C SER A 310 -5.36 -5.69 28.35
N ALA A 311 -4.92 -6.94 28.17
CA ALA A 311 -5.07 -8.01 29.15
C ALA A 311 -4.41 -7.70 30.51
N HIS A 312 -3.28 -6.98 30.49
CA HIS A 312 -2.52 -6.60 31.70
C HIS A 312 -2.91 -5.23 32.27
N SER A 313 -3.65 -4.40 31.52
CA SER A 313 -4.04 -3.06 31.95
C SER A 313 -5.01 -3.09 33.13
N ARG A 314 -4.96 -2.04 33.96
CA ARG A 314 -5.91 -1.80 35.05
C ARG A 314 -7.36 -1.83 34.57
N PHE A 315 -7.62 -1.28 33.38
CA PHE A 315 -8.98 -1.08 32.88
C PHE A 315 -9.47 -2.17 31.94
N GLY A 316 -8.60 -3.07 31.47
CA GLY A 316 -8.95 -4.04 30.42
C GLY A 316 -9.56 -3.34 29.19
N PRO A 317 -8.84 -2.39 28.57
CA PRO A 317 -9.40 -1.51 27.54
C PRO A 317 -9.88 -2.28 26.31
N SER A 318 -11.04 -1.90 25.77
CA SER A 318 -11.52 -2.44 24.50
C SER A 318 -10.58 -2.04 23.36
N ILE A 319 -10.37 -2.96 22.41
CA ILE A 319 -9.55 -2.72 21.22
C ILE A 319 -10.48 -2.55 20.02
N HIS A 320 -10.39 -1.39 19.38
CA HIS A 320 -11.08 -1.04 18.15
C HIS A 320 -10.05 -1.04 17.03
N PHE A 321 -10.07 -2.10 16.21
CA PHE A 321 -9.15 -2.28 15.09
C PHE A 321 -9.78 -1.76 13.80
N ILE A 322 -9.12 -0.80 13.15
CA ILE A 322 -9.54 -0.28 11.84
C ILE A 322 -8.96 -1.18 10.76
N SER A 323 -9.80 -2.02 10.17
CA SER A 323 -9.46 -2.91 9.06
C SER A 323 -9.76 -2.24 7.70
N SER A 324 -9.56 -2.99 6.61
CA SER A 324 -9.90 -2.61 5.25
C SER A 324 -10.82 -3.64 4.60
N MET A 325 -11.74 -3.19 3.75
CA MET A 325 -12.59 -4.06 2.92
C MET A 325 -11.78 -4.91 1.94
N SER A 326 -10.56 -4.49 1.59
CA SER A 326 -9.67 -5.27 0.71
C SER A 326 -9.38 -6.67 1.25
N THR A 327 -9.47 -6.87 2.57
CA THR A 327 -9.32 -8.19 3.22
C THR A 327 -10.36 -9.22 2.80
N VAL A 328 -11.57 -8.80 2.41
CA VAL A 328 -12.66 -9.70 1.99
C VAL A 328 -12.80 -9.72 0.46
N GLY A 329 -12.31 -8.67 -0.21
CA GLY A 329 -12.58 -8.46 -1.63
C GLY A 329 -11.50 -8.93 -2.61
N SER A 330 -10.23 -9.06 -2.18
CA SER A 330 -9.07 -9.15 -3.10
C SER A 330 -9.07 -8.00 -4.14
N TRP A 331 -9.30 -6.76 -3.67
CA TRP A 331 -9.34 -5.58 -4.54
C TRP A 331 -7.91 -5.11 -4.77
N ASP A 332 -7.50 -4.97 -6.03
CA ASP A 332 -6.20 -4.38 -6.36
C ASP A 332 -6.20 -2.91 -5.92
N GLU A 333 -5.31 -2.58 -4.98
CA GLU A 333 -5.31 -1.33 -4.23
C GLU A 333 -4.62 -0.16 -4.96
N GLN A 334 -4.22 -0.36 -6.21
CA GLN A 334 -3.73 0.74 -7.01
C GLN A 334 -4.88 1.70 -7.30
N GLY A 335 -4.67 3.00 -7.08
CA GLY A 335 -5.64 4.09 -7.20
C GLY A 335 -6.21 4.25 -8.61
N TRP A 336 -6.96 3.24 -9.04
CA TRP A 336 -7.45 3.01 -10.38
C TRP A 336 -8.43 4.11 -10.75
N LEU A 337 -9.31 4.52 -9.84
CA LEU A 337 -10.29 5.55 -10.14
C LEU A 337 -9.66 6.92 -10.38
N PRO A 338 -8.77 7.46 -9.52
CA PRO A 338 -7.99 8.65 -9.83
C PRO A 338 -7.21 8.55 -11.15
N LEU A 339 -6.72 7.35 -11.49
CA LEU A 339 -5.95 7.10 -12.69
C LEU A 339 -6.82 7.07 -13.95
N ILE A 340 -7.98 6.43 -13.90
CA ILE A 340 -9.04 6.48 -14.93
C ILE A 340 -9.43 7.93 -15.17
N LEU A 341 -9.70 8.71 -14.11
CA LEU A 341 -10.07 10.11 -14.27
C LEU A 341 -8.96 10.92 -14.93
N LYS A 342 -7.70 10.76 -14.49
CA LYS A 342 -6.53 11.41 -15.14
C LYS A 342 -6.41 11.02 -16.61
N LEU A 343 -6.69 9.77 -16.95
CA LEU A 343 -6.64 9.27 -18.32
C LEU A 343 -7.81 9.70 -19.17
N SER A 344 -9.02 9.76 -18.63
CA SER A 344 -10.19 10.31 -19.30
C SER A 344 -10.01 11.79 -19.63
N LYS A 345 -9.29 12.54 -18.79
CA LYS A 345 -8.88 13.92 -19.11
C LYS A 345 -7.93 13.97 -20.31
N TYR A 346 -7.07 12.97 -20.46
CA TYR A 346 -6.13 12.86 -21.58
C TYR A 346 -6.82 12.41 -22.88
N LEU A 347 -7.63 11.35 -22.80
CA LEU A 347 -8.29 10.71 -23.94
C LEU A 347 -9.58 11.42 -24.38
N LYS A 348 -10.10 12.32 -23.55
CA LYS A 348 -11.41 12.99 -23.72
C LYS A 348 -12.60 12.03 -23.80
N VAL A 349 -12.43 10.82 -23.28
CA VAL A 349 -13.49 9.81 -23.18
C VAL A 349 -13.56 9.30 -21.75
N LEU A 350 -14.78 9.15 -21.26
CA LEU A 350 -15.09 8.52 -19.99
C LEU A 350 -15.68 7.13 -20.28
N PRO A 351 -15.33 6.10 -19.50
CA PRO A 351 -16.02 4.83 -19.61
C PRO A 351 -17.50 5.03 -19.30
N SER A 352 -18.37 4.38 -20.06
CA SER A 352 -19.83 4.42 -19.82
C SER A 352 -20.24 3.59 -18.59
N SER A 353 -19.38 2.67 -18.15
CA SER A 353 -19.56 1.82 -16.98
C SER A 353 -18.19 1.41 -16.42
N LEU A 354 -18.15 1.12 -15.12
CA LEU A 354 -16.99 0.50 -14.44
C LEU A 354 -17.23 -0.98 -14.10
N GLY A 355 -18.28 -1.57 -14.67
CA GLY A 355 -18.64 -2.96 -14.45
C GLY A 355 -18.85 -3.25 -12.96
N PRO A 356 -18.26 -4.33 -12.41
CA PRO A 356 -18.42 -4.71 -11.00
C PRO A 356 -17.89 -3.69 -9.98
N LEU A 357 -17.09 -2.70 -10.42
CA LEU A 357 -16.55 -1.63 -9.58
C LEU A 357 -17.37 -0.32 -9.68
N GLY A 358 -18.60 -0.39 -10.16
CA GLY A 358 -19.51 0.76 -10.25
C GLY A 358 -19.99 1.29 -8.90
N ALA A 359 -19.64 0.66 -7.77
CA ALA A 359 -20.08 1.06 -6.43
C ALA A 359 -19.49 2.40 -6.02
N VAL A 360 -20.35 3.31 -5.61
CA VAL A 360 -19.96 4.57 -4.99
C VAL A 360 -20.62 4.62 -3.62
N ASP A 361 -19.98 3.97 -2.66
CA ASP A 361 -20.40 3.84 -1.26
C ASP A 361 -19.44 4.58 -0.31
N TRP A 362 -18.77 5.62 -0.82
CA TRP A 362 -17.73 6.32 -0.09
C TRP A 362 -18.31 7.10 1.10
N ILE A 363 -17.47 7.26 2.13
CA ILE A 363 -17.76 8.14 3.26
C ILE A 363 -16.73 9.27 3.27
N PRO A 364 -17.16 10.54 3.25
CA PRO A 364 -16.27 11.68 3.50
C PRO A 364 -15.56 11.53 4.85
N VAL A 365 -14.26 11.81 4.90
CA VAL A 365 -13.42 11.51 6.07
C VAL A 365 -13.84 12.29 7.34
N ASP A 366 -14.44 13.46 7.17
CA ASP A 366 -15.05 14.31 8.19
C ASP A 366 -16.35 13.74 8.78
N VAL A 367 -17.08 12.93 8.00
CA VAL A 367 -18.20 12.11 8.47
C VAL A 367 -17.68 10.84 9.13
N LEU A 368 -16.70 10.17 8.50
CA LEU A 368 -16.12 8.92 8.98
C LEU A 368 -15.55 9.05 10.39
N ARG A 369 -14.88 10.17 10.73
CA ARG A 369 -14.34 10.39 12.09
C ARG A 369 -15.41 10.39 13.17
N LYS A 370 -16.61 10.88 12.86
CA LYS A 370 -17.76 10.89 13.77
C LYS A 370 -18.34 9.49 13.91
N VAL A 371 -18.48 8.76 12.81
CA VAL A 371 -18.93 7.36 12.82
C VAL A 371 -17.99 6.50 13.66
N VAL A 372 -16.67 6.62 13.48
CA VAL A 372 -15.68 5.91 14.30
C VAL A 372 -15.82 6.28 15.78
N TYR A 373 -15.99 7.57 16.09
CA TYR A 373 -16.20 8.01 17.48
C TYR A 373 -17.48 7.41 18.09
N GLU A 374 -18.62 7.47 17.39
CA GLU A 374 -19.89 6.89 17.84
C GLU A 374 -19.75 5.38 18.09
N LEU A 375 -19.11 4.65 17.18
CA LEU A 375 -18.90 3.20 17.32
C LEU A 375 -17.94 2.83 18.47
N VAL A 376 -16.92 3.65 18.71
CA VAL A 376 -15.96 3.45 19.82
C VAL A 376 -16.60 3.78 21.17
N THR A 377 -17.45 4.81 21.22
CA THR A 377 -17.98 5.35 22.48
C THR A 377 -19.36 4.82 22.86
N SER A 378 -20.08 4.20 21.93
CA SER A 378 -21.41 3.63 22.15
C SER A 378 -21.42 2.61 23.29
N SER A 379 -21.94 3.05 24.44
CA SER A 379 -21.99 2.31 25.72
C SER A 379 -22.98 1.13 25.75
N LYS A 380 -23.51 0.68 24.60
CA LYS A 380 -24.29 -0.57 24.51
C LYS A 380 -23.45 -1.84 24.82
N HIS A 381 -22.18 -1.69 25.19
CA HIS A 381 -21.28 -2.78 25.60
C HIS A 381 -21.42 -3.24 27.07
N GLY A 382 -22.37 -2.68 27.84
CA GLY A 382 -22.42 -2.99 29.28
C GLY A 382 -23.74 -2.80 30.02
N THR A 383 -24.89 -2.63 29.36
CA THR A 383 -26.19 -2.70 30.07
C THR A 383 -26.71 -4.13 30.09
N LEU A 384 -26.06 -4.99 30.87
CA LEU A 384 -26.75 -6.10 31.51
C LEU A 384 -27.80 -5.47 32.42
N LYS A 385 -29.01 -5.25 31.90
CA LYS A 385 -30.19 -5.24 32.75
C LYS A 385 -30.29 -6.66 33.29
N SER A 386 -29.83 -6.86 34.53
CA SER A 386 -30.20 -8.04 35.29
C SER A 386 -31.73 -8.10 35.28
N ASN A 387 -32.28 -9.09 34.58
CA ASN A 387 -33.65 -9.63 34.64
C ASN A 387 -34.21 -10.09 33.27
N SER A 388 -33.36 -10.52 32.35
CA SER A 388 -33.83 -11.44 31.30
C SER A 388 -32.76 -12.46 30.99
N THR A 389 -33.06 -13.72 31.29
CA THR A 389 -32.43 -14.92 30.72
C THR A 389 -32.57 -14.85 29.20
N ILE A 390 -31.61 -14.19 28.55
CA ILE A 390 -31.44 -14.22 27.10
C ILE A 390 -29.99 -14.60 26.87
N GLU A 391 -29.82 -15.67 26.11
CA GLU A 391 -28.58 -16.27 25.68
C GLU A 391 -27.52 -15.21 25.38
N SER A 392 -26.47 -15.24 26.19
CA SER A 392 -25.35 -14.34 26.07
C SER A 392 -24.57 -14.71 24.80
N SER A 393 -24.84 -14.03 23.69
CA SER A 393 -23.92 -13.95 22.55
C SER A 393 -22.68 -13.10 22.90
N SER A 394 -22.15 -13.19 24.13
CA SER A 394 -21.28 -12.21 24.78
C SER A 394 -19.80 -12.60 24.73
N GLY A 395 -19.32 -13.08 23.58
CA GLY A 395 -17.92 -13.48 23.42
C GLY A 395 -17.30 -13.24 22.04
N LEU A 396 -18.10 -12.91 21.02
CA LEU A 396 -17.59 -12.72 19.65
C LEU A 396 -17.25 -11.25 19.39
N PRO A 397 -16.14 -10.96 18.69
CA PRO A 397 -15.81 -9.60 18.27
C PRO A 397 -16.90 -9.04 17.36
N ARG A 398 -17.26 -7.77 17.57
CA ARG A 398 -18.21 -7.07 16.69
C ARG A 398 -17.46 -6.52 15.48
N VAL A 399 -17.92 -6.89 14.30
CA VAL A 399 -17.40 -6.39 13.01
C VAL A 399 -18.41 -5.40 12.42
N TYR A 400 -17.93 -4.25 11.98
CA TYR A 400 -18.71 -3.19 11.35
C TYR A 400 -18.14 -2.91 9.96
N HIS A 401 -18.99 -2.98 8.93
CA HIS A 401 -18.63 -2.45 7.61
C HIS A 401 -19.03 -0.98 7.55
N ILE A 402 -18.03 -0.10 7.52
CA ILE A 402 -18.24 1.34 7.54
C ILE A 402 -18.17 1.86 6.10
N VAL A 403 -19.25 1.65 5.37
CA VAL A 403 -19.51 2.19 4.02
C VAL A 403 -20.85 2.90 3.98
N ASN A 404 -21.06 3.78 3.00
CA ASN A 404 -22.31 4.52 2.88
C ASN A 404 -23.48 3.55 2.64
N PRO A 405 -24.46 3.47 3.55
CA PRO A 405 -25.58 2.54 3.41
C PRO A 405 -26.53 2.93 2.26
N LYS A 406 -26.53 4.21 1.87
CA LYS A 406 -27.33 4.72 0.76
C LYS A 406 -26.57 4.58 -0.55
N ARG A 407 -26.88 3.49 -1.24
CA ARG A 407 -26.22 3.02 -2.46
C ARG A 407 -26.38 4.01 -3.62
N THR A 408 -25.27 4.30 -4.31
CA THR A 408 -25.26 4.97 -5.61
C THR A 408 -24.17 4.40 -6.51
N THR A 409 -24.19 4.72 -7.79
CA THR A 409 -23.29 4.15 -8.79
C THR A 409 -22.44 5.19 -9.49
N TYR A 410 -21.37 4.74 -10.14
CA TYR A 410 -20.58 5.58 -11.04
C TYR A 410 -21.46 6.26 -12.11
N SER A 411 -22.37 5.50 -12.72
CA SER A 411 -23.23 6.00 -13.80
C SER A 411 -24.24 7.04 -13.32
N ASP A 412 -24.70 6.94 -12.07
CA ASP A 412 -25.71 7.85 -11.52
C ASP A 412 -25.08 9.09 -10.86
N ALA A 413 -24.05 8.89 -10.03
CA ALA A 413 -23.45 9.96 -9.23
C ALA A 413 -22.28 10.68 -9.92
N MET A 414 -21.42 9.93 -10.63
CA MET A 414 -20.16 10.46 -11.13
C MET A 414 -20.21 10.86 -12.61
N LEU A 415 -20.64 9.96 -13.50
CA LEU A 415 -20.57 10.14 -14.94
C LEU A 415 -21.27 11.43 -15.43
N PRO A 416 -22.50 11.78 -14.99
CA PRO A 416 -23.17 12.99 -15.45
C PRO A 416 -22.41 14.26 -15.03
N ARG A 417 -21.79 14.24 -13.85
CA ARG A 417 -21.00 15.36 -13.32
C ARG A 417 -19.69 15.53 -14.08
N LEU A 418 -19.01 14.42 -14.39
CA LEU A 418 -17.80 14.43 -15.19
C LEU A 418 -18.06 14.94 -16.62
N GLN A 419 -19.17 14.50 -17.24
CA GLN A 419 -19.58 14.96 -18.57
C GLN A 419 -19.87 16.47 -18.61
N SER A 420 -20.55 17.01 -17.60
CA SER A 420 -20.88 18.44 -17.52
C SER A 420 -19.67 19.39 -17.48
N ARG A 421 -18.47 18.88 -17.17
CA ARG A 421 -17.24 19.66 -16.99
C ARG A 421 -16.18 19.41 -18.07
N SER A 422 -16.49 18.63 -19.11
CA SER A 422 -15.53 18.19 -20.14
C SER A 422 -15.17 19.26 -21.20
N SER A 423 -15.61 20.52 -21.06
CA SER A 423 -15.62 21.47 -22.18
C SER A 423 -14.28 22.17 -22.53
N HIS A 424 -13.20 22.12 -21.74
CA HIS A 424 -11.99 22.90 -22.06
C HIS A 424 -10.66 22.35 -21.55
N TYR A 425 -9.97 21.42 -22.25
CA TYR A 425 -8.55 21.11 -21.92
C TYR A 425 -7.68 20.67 -23.12
N THR A 426 -6.42 21.12 -23.09
CA THR A 426 -5.32 20.86 -24.05
C THR A 426 -4.36 19.76 -23.55
N LEU A 427 -3.75 19.01 -24.47
CA LEU A 427 -2.94 17.79 -24.28
C LEU A 427 -1.52 18.02 -23.69
N PRO A 428 -1.01 17.08 -22.84
CA PRO A 428 0.24 16.38 -23.17
C PRO A 428 0.40 14.89 -22.70
N ARG A 429 1.21 14.14 -23.48
CA ARG A 429 1.93 12.81 -23.38
C ARG A 429 1.29 11.51 -22.79
N ILE A 430 1.41 10.43 -23.59
CA ILE A 430 0.78 9.07 -23.58
C ILE A 430 1.21 8.09 -22.45
N GLY A 431 2.20 8.42 -21.60
CA GLY A 431 2.84 7.42 -20.72
C GLY A 431 1.97 6.80 -19.61
N THR A 432 0.81 7.38 -19.31
CA THR A 432 -0.04 6.94 -18.18
C THR A 432 -1.05 5.84 -18.58
N ALA A 433 -1.42 5.72 -19.85
CA ALA A 433 -2.51 4.83 -20.30
C ALA A 433 -2.15 3.35 -20.19
N LEU A 434 -0.88 3.02 -20.41
CA LEU A 434 -0.36 1.65 -20.28
C LEU A 434 -0.43 1.11 -18.85
N LYS A 435 -0.49 1.96 -17.82
CA LYS A 435 -0.54 1.54 -16.41
C LYS A 435 -1.89 0.95 -15.97
N ILE A 436 -2.95 1.10 -16.77
CA ILE A 436 -4.28 0.56 -16.43
C ILE A 436 -4.81 -0.44 -17.44
N LEU A 437 -3.98 -0.88 -18.40
CA LEU A 437 -4.37 -1.90 -19.35
C LEU A 437 -4.71 -3.20 -18.61
N GLU A 438 -3.80 -3.66 -17.74
CA GLU A 438 -4.01 -4.84 -16.89
C GLU A 438 -5.25 -4.69 -15.98
N PHE A 439 -5.51 -3.48 -15.48
CA PHE A 439 -6.71 -3.19 -14.68
C PHE A 439 -8.01 -3.35 -15.51
N TYR A 440 -8.05 -2.84 -16.74
CA TYR A 440 -9.21 -3.00 -17.61
C TYR A 440 -9.37 -4.44 -18.11
N GLU A 441 -8.27 -5.13 -18.43
CA GLU A 441 -8.28 -6.56 -18.78
C GLU A 441 -8.89 -7.38 -17.63
N GLY A 442 -8.46 -7.13 -16.39
CA GLY A 442 -9.03 -7.76 -15.20
C GLY A 442 -10.51 -7.43 -14.95
N LEU A 443 -10.99 -6.23 -15.32
CA LEU A 443 -12.42 -5.90 -15.27
C LEU A 443 -13.24 -6.70 -16.28
N VAL A 444 -12.74 -6.85 -17.51
CA VAL A 444 -13.39 -7.60 -18.59
C VAL A 444 -13.44 -9.09 -18.25
N GLU A 445 -12.38 -9.64 -17.66
CA GLU A 445 -12.36 -11.02 -17.18
C GLU A 445 -13.39 -11.25 -16.07
N LYS A 446 -13.44 -10.38 -15.05
CA LYS A 446 -14.43 -10.46 -13.96
C LYS A 446 -15.88 -10.35 -14.47
N GLU A 447 -16.12 -9.52 -15.49
CA GLU A 447 -17.44 -9.41 -16.13
C GLU A 447 -17.80 -10.68 -16.91
N LYS A 448 -16.85 -11.28 -17.65
CA LYS A 448 -17.03 -12.57 -18.34
C LYS A 448 -17.27 -13.73 -17.37
N GLU A 449 -16.68 -13.69 -16.17
CA GLU A 449 -16.96 -14.62 -15.06
C GLU A 449 -18.34 -14.41 -14.42
N GLY A 450 -19.11 -13.39 -14.85
CA GLY A 450 -20.42 -13.07 -14.28
C GLY A 450 -20.36 -12.46 -12.88
N ARG A 451 -19.18 -12.00 -12.42
CA ARG A 451 -19.08 -11.32 -11.13
C ARG A 451 -19.86 -10.02 -11.20
N THR A 452 -20.70 -9.78 -10.21
CA THR A 452 -21.50 -8.56 -10.07
C THR A 452 -20.94 -7.68 -8.95
N GLN A 453 -21.45 -6.46 -8.88
CA GLN A 453 -21.08 -5.52 -7.84
C GLN A 453 -21.47 -6.02 -6.44
N VAL A 454 -20.49 -6.08 -5.55
CA VAL A 454 -20.67 -6.54 -4.17
C VAL A 454 -21.09 -5.36 -3.29
N TRP A 455 -22.16 -5.53 -2.54
CA TRP A 455 -22.61 -4.58 -1.53
C TRP A 455 -22.43 -5.19 -0.15
N LEU A 456 -21.69 -4.50 0.71
CA LEU A 456 -21.53 -4.95 2.09
C LEU A 456 -22.80 -4.67 2.90
N ASP A 457 -23.13 -5.61 3.79
CA ASP A 457 -24.11 -5.38 4.84
C ASP A 457 -23.57 -4.35 5.84
N THR A 458 -24.39 -3.36 6.18
CA THR A 458 -24.06 -2.24 7.08
C THR A 458 -24.96 -2.17 8.30
N GLU A 459 -25.87 -3.13 8.50
CA GLU A 459 -26.88 -3.10 9.57
C GLU A 459 -26.29 -2.80 10.95
N LYS A 460 -25.22 -3.51 11.33
CA LYS A 460 -24.53 -3.31 12.63
C LYS A 460 -23.92 -1.92 12.76
N ALA A 461 -23.37 -1.37 11.67
CA ALA A 461 -22.72 -0.07 11.68
C ALA A 461 -23.75 1.06 11.79
N VAL A 462 -24.87 0.92 11.08
CA VAL A 462 -26.01 1.84 11.14
C VAL A 462 -26.64 1.83 12.53
N GLU A 463 -26.84 0.65 13.14
CA GLU A 463 -27.38 0.53 14.51
C GLU A 463 -26.49 1.21 15.57
N GLY A 464 -25.18 1.26 15.33
CA GLY A 464 -24.20 1.86 16.22
C GLY A 464 -23.84 3.32 15.92
N SER A 465 -24.36 3.91 14.83
CA SER A 465 -24.00 5.26 14.40
C SER A 465 -25.19 6.03 13.83
N SER A 466 -25.63 7.04 14.59
CA SER A 466 -26.62 8.02 14.11
C SER A 466 -26.10 8.80 12.92
N THR A 467 -24.81 9.13 12.92
CA THR A 467 -24.18 9.85 11.81
C THR A 467 -24.31 9.02 10.51
N LEU A 468 -23.94 7.73 10.55
CA LEU A 468 -24.04 6.85 9.39
C LEU A 468 -25.49 6.63 8.94
N THR A 469 -26.42 6.52 9.90
CA THR A 469 -27.86 6.37 9.62
C THR A 469 -28.42 7.57 8.83
N SER A 470 -28.01 8.78 9.23
CA SER A 470 -28.50 10.02 8.61
C SER A 470 -27.82 10.36 7.28
N MET A 471 -26.71 9.69 6.94
CA MET A 471 -25.88 10.03 5.80
C MET A 471 -26.64 9.91 4.48
N ASP A 472 -26.55 10.91 3.61
CA ASP A 472 -27.14 10.90 2.27
C ASP A 472 -26.28 10.14 1.25
N PRO A 473 -26.85 9.70 0.11
CA PRO A 473 -26.05 9.14 -0.98
C PRO A 473 -25.01 10.16 -1.43
N ILE A 474 -23.87 9.68 -1.95
CA ILE A 474 -22.86 10.58 -2.51
C ILE A 474 -23.46 11.44 -3.62
N ASP A 475 -23.41 12.75 -3.41
CA ASP A 475 -24.02 13.75 -4.28
C ASP A 475 -22.98 14.44 -5.18
N GLY A 476 -23.46 15.39 -5.98
CA GLY A 476 -22.61 16.15 -6.90
C GLY A 476 -21.54 16.98 -6.19
N ASP A 477 -21.80 17.47 -4.98
CA ASP A 477 -20.88 18.31 -4.24
C ASP A 477 -19.75 17.50 -3.61
N CYS A 478 -20.05 16.31 -3.09
CA CYS A 478 -19.06 15.33 -2.67
C CYS A 478 -18.12 14.96 -3.82
N VAL A 479 -18.67 14.66 -5.01
CA VAL A 479 -17.88 14.35 -6.21
C VAL A 479 -17.03 15.56 -6.63
N ASN A 480 -17.59 16.77 -6.62
CA ASN A 480 -16.87 18.00 -6.96
C ASN A 480 -15.68 18.26 -6.02
N ASN A 481 -15.88 18.11 -4.72
CA ASN A 481 -14.84 18.28 -3.72
C ASN A 481 -13.73 17.25 -3.91
N ARG A 482 -14.09 15.99 -4.16
CA ARG A 482 -13.13 14.93 -4.43
C ARG A 482 -12.34 15.18 -5.72
N MET A 483 -13.00 15.67 -6.77
CA MET A 483 -12.34 16.06 -8.02
C MET A 483 -11.34 17.21 -7.83
N ARG A 484 -11.64 18.20 -6.98
CA ARG A 484 -10.67 19.26 -6.61
C ARG A 484 -9.45 18.68 -5.90
N GLN A 485 -9.65 17.78 -4.93
CA GLN A 485 -8.56 17.10 -4.22
C GLN A 485 -7.66 16.30 -5.16
N TRP A 486 -8.22 15.67 -6.20
CA TRP A 486 -7.46 14.97 -7.22
C TRP A 486 -6.78 15.89 -8.25
N GLY A 487 -6.96 17.21 -8.15
CA GLY A 487 -6.44 18.18 -9.11
C GLY A 487 -7.14 18.12 -10.47
N TYR A 488 -8.33 17.51 -10.54
CA TYR A 488 -9.09 17.39 -11.78
C TYR A 488 -9.70 18.74 -12.19
N VAL A 489 -10.13 19.54 -11.19
CA VAL A 489 -10.76 20.86 -11.34
C VAL A 489 -9.88 21.90 -10.65
N ARG A 490 -9.64 23.06 -11.28
CA ARG A 490 -8.88 24.17 -10.67
C ARG A 490 -9.68 24.79 -9.51
N ASN A 491 -8.98 25.21 -8.46
CA ASN A 491 -9.59 26.02 -7.40
C ASN A 491 -9.98 27.38 -7.98
N VAL A 492 -11.25 27.77 -7.84
CA VAL A 492 -11.80 29.04 -8.33
C VAL A 492 -11.39 30.22 -7.41
N HIS A 493 -10.64 29.96 -6.34
CA HIS A 493 -10.23 30.96 -5.34
C HIS A 493 -8.71 31.05 -5.13
N ALA A 494 -7.93 30.81 -6.19
CA ALA A 494 -6.50 31.10 -6.19
C ALA A 494 -6.18 32.01 -7.38
N GLU A 495 -6.56 33.27 -7.25
CA GLU A 495 -5.94 34.40 -7.95
C GLU A 495 -5.24 35.29 -6.92
#